data_AF-A0A2T0T2S7-F1
#
_entry.id   AF-A0A2T0T2S7-F1
#
_cell.length_a   1.000
_cell.length_b   1.000
_cell.length_c   1.000
_cell.angle_alpha   90.00
_cell.angle_beta   90.00
_cell.angle_gamma   90.00
#
_symmetry.space_group_name_H-M   'P 1'
#
loop_
_entity.id
_entity.type
_entity.pdbx_description
1 polymer ?
#
loop_
_entity_poly.entity_id
_entity_poly.type
_entity_poly.pdbx_seq_one_letter_code
_entity_poly.pdbx_strand_id
1 'polypeptide(L)'
;MIYTVLKQSGTYAETLEWLGFGYFLQKLCGELYCNEDVRIMLSNEPHQYCISVNRDITQADLATLSYFWVLPFIKKEAKTPTPEGIPLAELRNYSKQKDIRNRRRAEREEIQKDKTLSGLERKLKLKELAILHSSELEERLDLDFDVYREMVRNPYPAYLKLFENFNNNRADFRQLIWEILSHYTKIGSVVKSHIKTITVKITAQQLYSPNQGKGSNREKADGPKAENLDGFWIPETMKLAGALQTMFCQYVKVGTGLDLKVNVPEFNEIEYQQVNKLLSSFKKTLTSNSAIKVDILNVLAFCKAFIENSPEYNSNSGWRRIKITNSMNGFYSVIQKDLGQNRAVVNMSFLGIPTFIEYRNVDEAETWLTILNEQGSIIKSIEEQGDSIDGLRAYRSFLSGSDLNNFFQFSTFYATYLTRELAAEHYYVKPFNTEHLNQFFSSMSTETLKLEEIITNPGFISVARAIRNSTIRLQFKPKKERNFNVRYGLSQELQTKSKSTDDLATFIGEFVSSYNTETARSREKLLDKFDSWNAIPDHLKKSQRSAVEDDEIASFYMLLNKYEKSPRLIGAMLAAYGFARTKWDNTSGSKAQDASNEPDNTDDGTEVEETDIDF
;
A
#
# COMPACT_ATOMS: atom_id res chain seq x y z
N MET A 1 -28.76 -0.19 -18.80
CA MET A 1 -29.20 0.83 -17.81
C MET A 1 -28.02 1.58 -17.22
N ILE A 2 -28.16 2.89 -16.89
CA ILE A 2 -27.13 3.68 -16.19
C ILE A 2 -27.74 4.32 -14.94
N TYR A 3 -26.96 4.30 -13.86
CA TYR A 3 -27.28 4.93 -12.57
C TYR A 3 -26.15 5.88 -12.15
N THR A 4 -26.47 6.88 -11.34
CA THR A 4 -25.52 7.95 -10.97
C THR A 4 -25.54 8.26 -9.47
N VAL A 5 -24.35 8.48 -8.90
CA VAL A 5 -24.13 9.03 -7.55
C VAL A 5 -23.37 10.35 -7.70
N LEU A 6 -23.95 11.47 -7.26
CA LEU A 6 -23.32 12.79 -7.39
C LEU A 6 -22.22 12.98 -6.36
N LYS A 7 -21.07 13.53 -6.76
CA LYS A 7 -19.98 13.87 -5.82
C LYS A 7 -20.25 15.22 -5.18
N GLN A 8 -20.50 15.23 -3.87
CA GLN A 8 -20.94 16.45 -3.16
C GLN A 8 -19.99 16.86 -2.04
N SER A 9 -19.50 15.89 -1.26
CA SER A 9 -18.73 16.19 -0.05
C SER A 9 -17.23 16.39 -0.31
N GLY A 10 -16.71 15.86 -1.42
CA GLY A 10 -15.26 15.74 -1.64
C GLY A 10 -14.57 14.75 -0.71
N THR A 11 -15.34 13.86 -0.06
CA THR A 11 -14.83 12.81 0.83
C THR A 11 -15.23 11.43 0.32
N TYR A 12 -14.78 10.37 1.01
CA TYR A 12 -15.12 8.99 0.63
C TYR A 12 -16.59 8.61 0.77
N ALA A 13 -17.46 9.49 1.27
CA ALA A 13 -18.86 9.19 1.54
C ALA A 13 -19.61 8.75 0.28
N GLU A 14 -19.47 9.50 -0.81
CA GLU A 14 -20.10 9.17 -2.09
C GLU A 14 -19.40 7.99 -2.78
N THR A 15 -18.11 7.76 -2.51
CA THR A 15 -17.40 6.55 -2.96
C THR A 15 -17.97 5.29 -2.31
N LEU A 16 -18.24 5.32 -1.00
CA LEU A 16 -18.90 4.22 -0.29
C LEU A 16 -20.33 4.00 -0.80
N GLU A 17 -21.08 5.07 -1.03
CA GLU A 17 -22.43 5.00 -1.59
C GLU A 17 -22.43 4.33 -2.97
N TRP A 18 -21.52 4.74 -3.86
CA TRP A 18 -21.35 4.16 -5.18
C TRP A 18 -20.95 2.68 -5.14
N LEU A 19 -19.96 2.32 -4.33
CA LEU A 19 -19.52 0.92 -4.20
C LEU A 19 -20.60 0.04 -3.57
N GLY A 20 -21.32 0.56 -2.56
CA GLY A 20 -22.42 -0.15 -1.94
C GLY A 20 -23.62 -0.33 -2.86
N PHE A 21 -23.90 0.64 -3.74
CA PHE A 21 -24.93 0.48 -4.75
C PHE A 21 -24.53 -0.53 -5.84
N GLY A 22 -23.24 -0.59 -6.21
CA GLY A 22 -22.69 -1.66 -7.04
C GLY A 22 -22.88 -3.05 -6.44
N TYR A 23 -22.59 -3.20 -5.14
CA TYR A 23 -22.86 -4.43 -4.38
C TYR A 23 -24.33 -4.82 -4.38
N PHE A 24 -25.20 -3.83 -4.12
CA PHE A 24 -26.64 -4.02 -4.11
C PHE A 24 -27.15 -4.53 -5.46
N LEU A 25 -26.71 -3.92 -6.56
CA LEU A 25 -27.06 -4.36 -7.91
C LEU A 25 -26.55 -5.77 -8.19
N GLN A 26 -25.36 -6.13 -7.72
CA GLN A 26 -24.82 -7.49 -7.88
C GLN A 26 -25.70 -8.53 -7.17
N LYS A 27 -26.18 -8.24 -5.96
CA LYS A 27 -27.14 -9.10 -5.25
C LYS A 27 -28.47 -9.17 -5.97
N LEU A 28 -29.04 -8.02 -6.34
CA LEU A 28 -30.34 -7.93 -7.01
C LEU A 28 -30.34 -8.71 -8.34
N CYS A 29 -29.33 -8.51 -9.19
CA CYS A 29 -29.22 -9.22 -10.46
C CYS A 29 -28.98 -10.73 -10.26
N GLY A 30 -28.26 -11.12 -9.20
CA GLY A 30 -28.10 -12.53 -8.84
C GLY A 30 -29.43 -13.22 -8.53
N GLU A 31 -30.31 -12.55 -7.78
CA GLU A 31 -31.66 -13.06 -7.45
C GLU A 31 -32.61 -13.05 -8.65
N LEU A 32 -32.53 -12.03 -9.52
CA LEU A 32 -33.43 -11.90 -10.66
C LEU A 32 -33.07 -12.83 -11.83
N TYR A 33 -31.78 -13.06 -12.07
CA TYR A 33 -31.30 -13.62 -13.34
C TYR A 33 -30.42 -14.87 -13.17
N CYS A 34 -30.28 -15.43 -11.95
CA CYS A 34 -29.74 -16.77 -11.68
C CYS A 34 -28.57 -17.24 -12.59
N ASN A 35 -27.44 -16.53 -12.57
CA ASN A 35 -26.20 -16.84 -13.33
C ASN A 35 -26.19 -16.50 -14.83
N GLU A 36 -27.12 -15.69 -15.34
CA GLU A 36 -26.92 -15.03 -16.65
C GLU A 36 -25.71 -14.05 -16.60
N ASP A 37 -25.06 -13.79 -17.75
CA ASP A 37 -23.86 -12.92 -17.89
C ASP A 37 -24.23 -11.43 -17.70
N VAL A 38 -24.63 -11.09 -16.47
CA VAL A 38 -24.92 -9.72 -16.05
C VAL A 38 -23.62 -9.07 -15.57
N ARG A 39 -23.26 -7.97 -16.24
CA ARG A 39 -22.05 -7.20 -15.96
C ARG A 39 -22.42 -5.86 -15.39
N ILE A 40 -21.78 -5.53 -14.27
CA ILE A 40 -21.95 -4.26 -13.55
C ILE A 40 -20.63 -3.52 -13.64
N MET A 41 -20.59 -2.50 -14.48
CA MET A 41 -19.42 -1.64 -14.65
C MET A 41 -19.56 -0.42 -13.76
N LEU A 42 -18.49 -0.16 -13.01
CA LEU A 42 -18.29 1.01 -12.20
C LEU A 42 -17.39 1.98 -12.97
N SER A 43 -17.84 3.22 -13.17
CA SER A 43 -17.01 4.28 -13.76
C SER A 43 -16.99 5.56 -12.93
N ASN A 44 -15.85 6.23 -12.92
CA ASN A 44 -15.58 7.43 -12.16
C ASN A 44 -15.46 8.64 -13.09
N GLU A 45 -16.43 9.55 -13.02
CA GLU A 45 -16.44 10.80 -13.79
C GLU A 45 -16.15 12.00 -12.88
N PRO A 46 -15.73 13.16 -13.42
CA PRO A 46 -15.31 14.31 -12.60
C PRO A 46 -16.32 14.77 -11.54
N HIS A 47 -17.63 14.75 -11.86
CA HIS A 47 -18.69 15.28 -10.99
C HIS A 47 -19.64 14.22 -10.44
N GLN A 48 -19.50 12.97 -10.88
CA GLN A 48 -20.40 11.87 -10.51
C GLN A 48 -19.68 10.53 -10.61
N TYR A 49 -20.17 9.55 -9.87
CA TYR A 49 -19.88 8.16 -10.16
C TYR A 49 -21.03 7.55 -10.95
N CYS A 50 -20.69 6.69 -11.89
CA CYS A 50 -21.64 6.03 -12.77
C CYS A 50 -21.60 4.52 -12.53
N ILE A 51 -22.75 3.88 -12.63
CA ILE A 51 -22.88 2.42 -12.65
C ILE A 51 -23.70 2.04 -13.87
N SER A 52 -23.12 1.24 -14.76
CA SER A 52 -23.85 0.70 -15.91
C SER A 52 -24.07 -0.80 -15.75
N VAL A 53 -25.31 -1.23 -15.98
CA VAL A 53 -25.70 -2.63 -16.01
C VAL A 53 -26.07 -2.98 -17.45
N ASN A 54 -25.50 -4.06 -17.98
CA ASN A 54 -25.73 -4.51 -19.36
C ASN A 54 -27.14 -5.07 -19.62
N ARG A 55 -27.96 -5.18 -18.57
CA ARG A 55 -29.37 -5.59 -18.63
C ARG A 55 -30.22 -4.58 -17.85
N ASP A 56 -31.36 -4.20 -18.43
CA ASP A 56 -32.31 -3.31 -17.77
C ASP A 56 -33.15 -4.08 -16.75
N ILE A 57 -33.33 -3.48 -15.57
CA ILE A 57 -34.18 -4.02 -14.50
C ILE A 57 -35.56 -3.40 -14.63
N THR A 58 -36.55 -4.22 -14.98
CA THR A 58 -37.93 -3.79 -15.24
C THR A 58 -38.85 -4.00 -14.04
N GLN A 59 -40.02 -3.35 -14.03
CA GLN A 59 -41.05 -3.62 -13.02
C GLN A 59 -41.54 -5.07 -13.06
N ALA A 60 -41.54 -5.71 -14.24
CA ALA A 60 -41.90 -7.12 -14.38
C ALA A 60 -40.87 -8.02 -13.69
N ASP A 61 -39.57 -7.70 -13.79
CA ASP A 61 -38.52 -8.43 -13.06
C ASP A 61 -38.73 -8.29 -11.54
N LEU A 62 -39.01 -7.08 -11.05
CA LEU A 62 -39.25 -6.87 -9.62
C LEU A 62 -40.51 -7.58 -9.10
N ALA A 63 -41.48 -7.90 -9.97
CA ALA A 63 -42.68 -8.64 -9.60
C ALA A 63 -42.41 -10.10 -9.22
N THR A 64 -41.29 -10.68 -9.66
CA THR A 64 -40.87 -12.04 -9.30
C THR A 64 -39.87 -12.08 -8.14
N LEU A 65 -39.33 -10.94 -7.75
CA LEU A 65 -38.27 -10.83 -6.74
C LEU A 65 -38.71 -11.38 -5.36
N SER A 66 -37.87 -12.26 -4.82
CA SER A 66 -37.87 -12.74 -3.43
C SER A 66 -37.13 -11.79 -2.50
N TYR A 67 -37.46 -11.83 -1.21
CA TYR A 67 -36.70 -11.10 -0.20
C TYR A 67 -35.26 -11.65 -0.12
N PHE A 68 -34.28 -10.74 -0.18
CA PHE A 68 -32.89 -11.04 0.10
C PHE A 68 -32.31 -10.02 1.11
N TRP A 69 -31.24 -10.41 1.78
CA TRP A 69 -30.59 -9.57 2.79
C TRP A 69 -29.73 -8.49 2.10
N VAL A 70 -30.21 -7.26 2.10
CA VAL A 70 -29.49 -6.11 1.53
C VAL A 70 -28.22 -5.80 2.34
N LEU A 71 -28.32 -5.93 3.67
CA LEU A 71 -27.23 -5.76 4.62
C LEU A 71 -27.05 -7.04 5.43
N PRO A 72 -25.80 -7.45 5.73
CA PRO A 72 -25.57 -8.53 6.67
C PRO A 72 -26.01 -8.11 8.08
N PHE A 73 -26.45 -9.08 8.87
CA PHE A 73 -26.76 -8.89 10.28
C PHE A 73 -25.49 -8.99 11.13
N ILE A 74 -25.21 -7.95 11.91
CA ILE A 74 -24.08 -7.92 12.84
C ILE A 74 -24.59 -8.32 14.22
N LYS A 75 -24.24 -9.52 14.66
CA LYS A 75 -24.52 -9.99 16.00
C LYS A 75 -23.48 -9.39 16.97
N LYS A 76 -23.88 -8.33 17.67
CA LYS A 76 -23.02 -7.60 18.62
C LYS A 76 -22.54 -8.46 19.78
N GLU A 77 -23.44 -9.18 20.43
CA GLU A 77 -23.15 -9.98 21.63
C GLU A 77 -23.75 -11.38 21.49
N ALA A 78 -23.25 -12.34 22.26
CA ALA A 78 -23.75 -13.72 22.27
C ALA A 78 -25.29 -13.80 22.49
N LYS A 79 -25.82 -12.90 23.33
CA LYS A 79 -27.25 -12.80 23.68
C LYS A 79 -28.08 -12.03 22.66
N THR A 80 -27.47 -11.31 21.72
CA THR A 80 -28.21 -10.58 20.69
C THR A 80 -29.03 -11.58 19.86
N PRO A 81 -30.36 -11.41 19.77
CA PRO A 81 -31.20 -12.34 19.02
C PRO A 81 -30.86 -12.26 17.53
N THR A 82 -30.72 -13.42 16.91
CA THR A 82 -30.47 -13.53 15.48
C THR A 82 -31.81 -13.53 14.73
N PRO A 83 -31.98 -12.73 13.67
CA PRO A 83 -33.17 -12.77 12.83
C PRO A 83 -33.45 -14.17 12.27
N GLU A 84 -34.73 -14.55 12.24
CA GLU A 84 -35.15 -15.86 11.74
C GLU A 84 -34.83 -16.01 10.23
N GLY A 85 -34.28 -17.17 9.87
CA GLY A 85 -33.98 -17.54 8.49
C GLY A 85 -32.76 -16.84 7.87
N ILE A 86 -31.91 -16.17 8.67
CA ILE A 86 -30.69 -15.55 8.12
C ILE A 86 -29.64 -16.61 7.73
N PRO A 87 -29.14 -16.59 6.48
CA PRO A 87 -28.04 -17.45 6.06
C PRO A 87 -26.74 -17.12 6.81
N LEU A 88 -25.88 -18.11 7.01
CA LEU A 88 -24.56 -17.90 7.61
C LEU A 88 -23.71 -16.87 6.85
N ALA A 89 -23.84 -16.81 5.51
CA ALA A 89 -23.13 -15.84 4.68
C ALA A 89 -23.51 -14.37 4.96
N GLU A 90 -24.70 -14.14 5.54
CA GLU A 90 -25.22 -12.82 5.88
C GLU A 90 -25.11 -12.52 7.39
N LEU A 91 -24.53 -13.44 8.18
CA LEU A 91 -24.31 -13.26 9.61
C LEU A 91 -22.87 -12.84 9.87
N ARG A 92 -22.66 -11.74 10.59
CA ARG A 92 -21.37 -11.31 11.13
C ARG A 92 -21.40 -11.41 12.64
N ASN A 93 -20.70 -12.40 13.20
CA ASN A 93 -20.69 -12.66 14.63
C ASN A 93 -19.49 -11.99 15.29
N TYR A 94 -19.70 -10.78 15.82
CA TYR A 94 -18.63 -9.97 16.39
C TYR A 94 -17.92 -10.66 17.55
N SER A 95 -18.67 -11.22 18.52
CA SER A 95 -18.07 -11.87 19.68
C SER A 95 -17.19 -13.05 19.26
N LYS A 96 -17.69 -13.93 18.37
CA LYS A 96 -16.91 -15.07 17.87
C LYS A 96 -15.64 -14.62 17.15
N GLN A 97 -15.74 -13.59 16.32
CA GLN A 97 -14.62 -13.12 15.50
C GLN A 97 -13.58 -12.36 16.34
N LYS A 98 -14.02 -11.68 17.42
CA LYS A 98 -13.13 -11.13 18.46
C LYS A 98 -12.34 -12.25 19.15
N ASP A 99 -12.99 -13.35 19.52
CA ASP A 99 -12.32 -14.49 20.17
C ASP A 99 -11.29 -15.15 19.25
N ILE A 100 -11.62 -15.33 17.96
CA ILE A 100 -10.67 -15.83 16.94
C ILE A 100 -9.46 -14.90 16.85
N ARG A 101 -9.66 -13.57 16.75
CA ARG A 101 -8.55 -12.60 16.71
C ARG A 101 -7.67 -12.70 17.95
N ASN A 102 -8.27 -12.68 19.13
CA ASN A 102 -7.55 -12.72 20.41
C ASN A 102 -6.74 -14.00 20.56
N ARG A 103 -7.29 -15.15 20.18
CA ARG A 103 -6.57 -16.42 20.16
C ARG A 103 -5.36 -16.36 19.22
N ARG A 104 -5.55 -15.94 17.97
CA ARG A 104 -4.48 -15.83 16.98
C ARG A 104 -3.37 -14.87 17.43
N ARG A 105 -3.72 -13.80 18.12
CA ARG A 105 -2.78 -12.87 18.74
C ARG A 105 -1.96 -13.56 19.83
N ALA A 106 -2.63 -14.25 20.76
CA ALA A 106 -1.96 -14.97 21.85
C ALA A 106 -0.97 -16.03 21.32
N GLU A 107 -1.35 -16.81 20.30
CA GLU A 107 -0.47 -17.80 19.66
C GLU A 107 0.79 -17.16 19.05
N ARG A 108 0.67 -15.98 18.42
CA ARG A 108 1.83 -15.24 17.90
C ARG A 108 2.71 -14.71 19.02
N GLU A 109 2.11 -14.14 20.06
CA GLU A 109 2.84 -13.62 21.21
C GLU A 109 3.62 -14.73 21.95
N GLU A 110 3.06 -15.95 22.02
CA GLU A 110 3.73 -17.10 22.62
C GLU A 110 5.02 -17.44 21.85
N ILE A 111 4.96 -17.50 20.51
CA ILE A 111 6.15 -17.73 19.66
C ILE A 111 7.18 -16.60 19.84
N GLN A 112 6.71 -15.36 19.93
CA GLN A 112 7.59 -14.18 20.06
C GLN A 112 8.29 -14.12 21.42
N LYS A 113 7.58 -14.49 22.50
CA LYS A 113 8.07 -14.49 23.88
C LYS A 113 8.92 -15.73 24.19
N ASP A 114 8.87 -16.77 23.36
CA ASP A 114 9.70 -17.97 23.52
C ASP A 114 11.19 -17.64 23.29
N LYS A 115 11.91 -17.52 24.41
CA LYS A 115 13.34 -17.23 24.46
C LYS A 115 14.21 -18.40 24.01
N THR A 116 13.66 -19.61 23.87
CA THR A 116 14.41 -20.80 23.45
C THR A 116 14.63 -20.84 21.94
N LEU A 117 13.80 -20.15 21.16
CA LEU A 117 13.90 -20.12 19.71
C LEU A 117 14.94 -19.11 19.22
N SER A 118 15.71 -19.50 18.22
CA SER A 118 16.50 -18.57 17.41
C SER A 118 15.60 -17.69 16.53
N GLY A 119 16.14 -16.59 15.99
CA GLY A 119 15.39 -15.68 15.10
C GLY A 119 14.81 -16.39 13.86
N LEU A 120 15.57 -17.32 13.27
CA LEU A 120 15.11 -18.12 12.13
C LEU A 120 13.98 -19.07 12.51
N GLU A 121 14.09 -19.76 13.63
CA GLU A 121 13.06 -20.69 14.11
C GLU A 121 11.76 -19.96 14.45
N ARG A 122 11.84 -18.78 15.09
CA ARG A 122 10.65 -17.93 15.32
C ARG A 122 9.97 -17.58 14.00
N LYS A 123 10.73 -17.13 13.01
CA LYS A 123 10.20 -16.75 11.69
C LYS A 123 9.55 -17.91 10.96
N LEU A 124 10.16 -19.10 11.01
CA LEU A 124 9.58 -20.31 10.43
C LEU A 124 8.27 -20.70 11.13
N LYS A 125 8.25 -20.72 12.47
CA LYS A 125 7.03 -20.99 13.23
C LYS A 125 5.92 -19.97 12.97
N LEU A 126 6.24 -18.67 12.91
CA LEU A 126 5.26 -17.63 12.56
C LEU A 126 4.71 -17.82 11.14
N LYS A 127 5.55 -18.24 10.19
CA LYS A 127 5.13 -18.55 8.82
C LYS A 127 4.23 -19.78 8.77
N GLU A 128 4.58 -20.85 9.50
CA GLU A 128 3.75 -22.04 9.64
C GLU A 128 2.40 -21.73 10.27
N LEU A 129 2.38 -20.92 11.33
CA LEU A 129 1.17 -20.46 11.99
C LEU A 129 0.29 -19.63 11.04
N ALA A 130 0.89 -18.74 10.24
CA ALA A 130 0.17 -17.97 9.23
C ALA A 130 -0.45 -18.88 8.15
N ILE A 131 0.27 -19.92 7.72
CA ILE A 131 -0.25 -20.94 6.78
C ILE A 131 -1.43 -21.68 7.42
N LEU A 132 -1.29 -22.12 8.68
CA LEU A 132 -2.36 -22.80 9.42
C LEU A 132 -3.62 -21.94 9.52
N HIS A 133 -3.48 -20.66 9.90
CA HIS A 133 -4.59 -19.69 10.00
C HIS A 133 -5.27 -19.39 8.66
N SER A 134 -4.58 -19.62 7.54
CA SER A 134 -5.10 -19.47 6.19
C SER A 134 -5.74 -20.76 5.62
N SER A 135 -5.51 -21.89 6.27
CA SER A 135 -6.04 -23.20 5.87
C SER A 135 -7.58 -23.24 5.93
N GLU A 136 -8.17 -24.22 5.26
CA GLU A 136 -9.63 -24.47 5.31
C GLU A 136 -10.08 -25.18 6.58
N LEU A 137 -9.13 -25.73 7.36
CA LEU A 137 -9.39 -26.50 8.57
C LEU A 137 -9.62 -25.61 9.80
N GLU A 138 -9.18 -24.34 9.75
CA GLU A 138 -9.29 -23.37 10.84
C GLU A 138 -10.45 -22.41 10.63
N GLU A 139 -11.00 -21.90 11.74
CA GLU A 139 -11.98 -20.83 11.70
C GLU A 139 -11.34 -19.56 11.11
N ARG A 140 -11.96 -19.01 10.07
CA ARG A 140 -11.45 -17.84 9.34
C ARG A 140 -11.97 -16.55 9.95
N LEU A 141 -11.06 -15.57 10.05
CA LEU A 141 -11.44 -14.20 10.36
C LEU A 141 -12.23 -13.62 9.17
N ASP A 142 -13.37 -12.98 9.44
CA ASP A 142 -14.14 -12.33 8.38
C ASP A 142 -13.31 -11.21 7.73
N LEU A 143 -13.41 -11.05 6.41
CA LEU A 143 -12.69 -10.02 5.67
C LEU A 143 -13.12 -8.59 6.02
N ASP A 144 -14.30 -8.43 6.60
CA ASP A 144 -14.89 -7.15 7.02
C ASP A 144 -14.93 -6.98 8.54
N PHE A 145 -14.24 -7.86 9.29
CA PHE A 145 -14.15 -7.79 10.76
C PHE A 145 -13.61 -6.46 11.25
N ASP A 146 -12.57 -5.95 10.58
CA ASP A 146 -11.97 -4.66 10.88
C ASP A 146 -12.98 -3.50 10.78
N VAL A 147 -13.95 -3.60 9.87
CA VAL A 147 -15.02 -2.61 9.69
C VAL A 147 -16.09 -2.77 10.76
N TYR A 148 -16.73 -3.94 10.86
CA TYR A 148 -17.88 -4.07 11.77
C TYR A 148 -17.48 -4.06 13.25
N ARG A 149 -16.20 -4.32 13.58
CA ARG A 149 -15.64 -4.03 14.91
C ARG A 149 -15.82 -2.55 15.28
N GLU A 150 -15.54 -1.64 14.35
CA GLU A 150 -15.73 -0.20 14.59
C GLU A 150 -17.21 0.16 14.66
N MET A 151 -18.04 -0.49 13.82
CA MET A 151 -19.48 -0.27 13.82
C MET A 151 -20.14 -0.66 15.14
N VAL A 152 -19.74 -1.80 15.72
CA VAL A 152 -20.26 -2.31 17.00
C VAL A 152 -20.03 -1.32 18.14
N ARG A 153 -18.92 -0.59 18.12
CA ARG A 153 -18.62 0.47 19.10
C ARG A 153 -19.53 1.68 18.87
N ASN A 154 -19.42 2.30 17.70
CA ASN A 154 -20.25 3.41 17.25
C ASN A 154 -20.09 3.48 15.72
N PRO A 155 -21.15 3.25 14.91
CA PRO A 155 -22.54 3.62 15.19
C PRO A 155 -23.59 2.49 15.11
N TYR A 156 -23.45 1.43 15.90
CA TYR A 156 -24.35 0.25 15.90
C TYR A 156 -25.87 0.57 15.93
N PRO A 157 -26.38 1.53 16.73
CA PRO A 157 -27.81 1.85 16.73
C PRO A 157 -28.33 2.41 15.40
N ALA A 158 -27.50 3.16 14.67
CA ALA A 158 -27.88 3.68 13.36
C ALA A 158 -27.90 2.57 12.31
N TYR A 159 -26.91 1.67 12.37
CA TYR A 159 -26.88 0.44 11.58
C TYR A 159 -28.16 -0.40 11.78
N LEU A 160 -28.56 -0.64 13.03
CA LEU A 160 -29.69 -1.50 13.34
C LEU A 160 -31.00 -0.95 12.76
N LYS A 161 -31.22 0.37 12.82
CA LYS A 161 -32.38 1.04 12.21
C LYS A 161 -32.44 0.83 10.69
N LEU A 162 -31.29 0.94 10.01
CA LEU A 162 -31.20 0.70 8.56
C LEU A 162 -31.46 -0.76 8.20
N PHE A 163 -30.93 -1.70 9.00
CA PHE A 163 -31.21 -3.11 8.84
C PHE A 163 -32.71 -3.44 9.04
N GLU A 164 -33.30 -2.90 10.10
CA GLU A 164 -34.72 -3.07 10.44
C GLU A 164 -35.66 -2.50 9.39
N ASN A 165 -35.28 -1.44 8.66
CA ASN A 165 -36.06 -0.94 7.53
C ASN A 165 -36.33 -2.03 6.48
N PHE A 166 -35.41 -2.96 6.25
CA PHE A 166 -35.65 -4.09 5.34
C PHE A 166 -36.28 -5.27 6.06
N ASN A 167 -35.75 -5.64 7.23
CA ASN A 167 -36.19 -6.84 7.94
C ASN A 167 -37.65 -6.77 8.41
N ASN A 168 -38.15 -5.58 8.77
CA ASN A 168 -39.51 -5.40 9.26
C ASN A 168 -40.51 -5.15 8.12
N ASN A 169 -40.04 -4.84 6.91
CA ASN A 169 -40.88 -4.48 5.75
C ASN A 169 -40.71 -5.50 4.61
N ARG A 170 -40.57 -6.80 4.94
CA ARG A 170 -40.40 -7.87 3.93
C ARG A 170 -41.56 -7.95 2.94
N ALA A 171 -42.79 -7.64 3.39
CA ALA A 171 -43.98 -7.62 2.54
C ALA A 171 -43.91 -6.53 1.46
N ASP A 172 -43.31 -5.38 1.78
CA ASP A 172 -43.13 -4.23 0.89
C ASP A 172 -41.75 -4.20 0.22
N PHE A 173 -40.99 -5.31 0.30
CA PHE A 173 -39.59 -5.34 -0.14
C PHE A 173 -39.39 -4.90 -1.59
N ARG A 174 -40.28 -5.32 -2.50
CA ARG A 174 -40.22 -4.94 -3.92
C ARG A 174 -40.34 -3.43 -4.12
N GLN A 175 -41.18 -2.78 -3.30
CA GLN A 175 -41.33 -1.33 -3.32
C GLN A 175 -40.07 -0.63 -2.78
N LEU A 176 -39.42 -1.17 -1.75
CA LEU A 176 -38.12 -0.68 -1.27
C LEU A 176 -37.06 -0.70 -2.38
N ILE A 177 -36.96 -1.82 -3.09
CA ILE A 177 -36.01 -2.00 -4.19
C ILE A 177 -36.30 -1.00 -5.31
N TRP A 178 -37.57 -0.82 -5.68
CA TRP A 178 -37.96 0.18 -6.67
C TRP A 178 -37.62 1.61 -6.25
N GLU A 179 -37.81 1.97 -4.98
CA GLU A 179 -37.44 3.29 -4.44
C GLU A 179 -35.92 3.52 -4.52
N ILE A 180 -35.10 2.50 -4.23
CA ILE A 180 -33.64 2.56 -4.36
C ILE A 180 -33.23 2.76 -5.83
N LEU A 181 -33.74 1.96 -6.76
CA LEU A 181 -33.42 2.11 -8.19
C LEU A 181 -33.88 3.47 -8.74
N SER A 182 -35.05 3.94 -8.30
CA SER A 182 -35.58 5.26 -8.69
C SER A 182 -34.72 6.41 -8.18
N HIS A 183 -34.12 6.27 -7.00
CA HIS A 183 -33.23 7.28 -6.42
C HIS A 183 -31.99 7.53 -7.29
N TYR A 184 -31.38 6.47 -7.81
CA TYR A 184 -30.14 6.56 -8.58
C TYR A 184 -30.33 6.75 -10.10
N THR A 185 -31.57 6.66 -10.61
CA THR A 185 -31.87 6.94 -12.04
C THR A 185 -32.29 8.38 -12.29
N LYS A 186 -32.83 9.08 -11.30
CA LYS A 186 -33.32 10.45 -11.42
C LYS A 186 -32.42 11.42 -10.68
N ILE A 187 -31.43 11.96 -11.39
CA ILE A 187 -30.50 12.96 -10.87
C ILE A 187 -31.28 14.10 -10.17
N GLY A 188 -31.04 14.28 -8.87
CA GLY A 188 -31.58 15.39 -8.09
C GLY A 188 -33.04 15.26 -7.61
N SER A 189 -33.71 14.13 -7.79
CA SER A 189 -35.08 13.95 -7.28
C SER A 189 -35.11 13.20 -5.94
N VAL A 190 -35.72 13.81 -4.92
CA VAL A 190 -35.97 13.15 -3.63
C VAL A 190 -37.13 12.18 -3.81
N VAL A 191 -36.83 10.88 -3.84
CA VAL A 191 -37.86 9.83 -3.76
C VAL A 191 -38.44 9.88 -2.34
N LYS A 192 -39.68 10.35 -2.18
CA LYS A 192 -40.40 10.20 -0.92
C LYS A 192 -40.74 8.73 -0.76
N SER A 193 -40.41 8.15 0.38
CA SER A 193 -40.85 6.78 0.66
C SER A 193 -42.35 6.75 0.91
N HIS A 194 -43.03 5.77 0.32
CA HIS A 194 -44.46 5.57 0.49
C HIS A 194 -44.78 4.61 1.64
N ILE A 195 -43.76 4.00 2.25
CA ILE A 195 -43.88 3.01 3.32
C ILE A 195 -43.77 3.72 4.67
N LYS A 196 -44.87 3.75 5.43
CA LYS A 196 -45.00 4.53 6.69
C LYS A 196 -44.08 4.04 7.82
N THR A 197 -43.70 2.77 7.80
CA THR A 197 -42.90 2.10 8.84
C THR A 197 -41.39 2.27 8.66
N ILE A 198 -40.94 2.88 7.57
CA ILE A 198 -39.51 3.15 7.36
C ILE A 198 -39.05 4.28 8.27
N THR A 199 -37.91 4.07 8.91
CA THR A 199 -37.14 5.16 9.51
C THR A 199 -36.42 5.93 8.42
N VAL A 200 -37.05 7.00 7.93
CA VAL A 200 -36.57 7.78 6.77
C VAL A 200 -35.35 8.64 7.11
N LYS A 201 -35.35 9.25 8.30
CA LYS A 201 -34.25 10.08 8.81
C LYS A 201 -33.34 9.25 9.68
N ILE A 202 -32.07 9.17 9.29
CA ILE A 202 -31.04 8.41 9.98
C ILE A 202 -29.88 9.35 10.25
N THR A 203 -29.26 9.29 11.42
CA THR A 203 -28.08 10.11 11.68
C THR A 203 -26.95 9.72 10.74
N ALA A 204 -26.43 10.68 9.96
CA ALA A 204 -25.26 10.49 9.12
C ALA A 204 -24.03 10.30 10.00
N GLN A 205 -23.35 9.17 9.83
CA GLN A 205 -22.30 8.75 10.75
C GLN A 205 -20.93 9.17 10.27
N GLN A 206 -20.11 9.71 11.17
CA GLN A 206 -18.75 10.17 10.85
C GLN A 206 -17.84 9.04 10.33
N LEU A 207 -18.11 7.79 10.72
CA LEU A 207 -17.40 6.62 10.19
C LEU A 207 -17.56 6.48 8.66
N TYR A 208 -18.73 6.83 8.10
CA TYR A 208 -19.01 6.70 6.66
C TYR A 208 -19.03 8.04 5.92
N SER A 209 -19.28 9.12 6.66
CA SER A 209 -19.39 10.48 6.14
C SER A 209 -18.48 11.41 6.97
N PRO A 210 -17.16 11.44 6.70
CA PRO A 210 -16.18 12.15 7.54
C PRO A 210 -16.40 13.67 7.54
N ASN A 211 -16.98 14.21 6.46
CA ASN A 211 -17.45 15.60 6.38
C ASN A 211 -18.61 15.92 7.33
N GLN A 212 -19.24 14.91 7.95
CA GLN A 212 -20.33 15.05 8.92
C GLN A 212 -19.81 15.02 10.38
N GLY A 213 -18.50 15.09 10.57
CA GLY A 213 -17.85 15.13 11.88
C GLY A 213 -18.10 16.42 12.67
N LYS A 214 -18.23 16.28 14.00
CA LYS A 214 -18.37 17.42 14.91
C LYS A 214 -17.19 18.39 14.74
N GLY A 215 -17.48 19.64 14.34
CA GLY A 215 -16.48 20.69 14.09
C GLY A 215 -16.17 20.95 12.61
N SER A 216 -16.43 19.99 11.71
CA SER A 216 -16.28 20.17 10.25
C SER A 216 -17.59 20.54 9.54
N ASN A 217 -18.73 20.39 10.22
CA ASN A 217 -20.09 20.58 9.68
C ASN A 217 -20.53 22.05 9.57
N ARG A 218 -19.63 23.01 9.74
CA ARG A 218 -19.95 24.44 9.68
C ARG A 218 -18.88 25.17 8.87
N GLU A 219 -19.31 26.09 8.02
CA GLU A 219 -18.43 26.99 7.25
C GLU A 219 -17.55 27.86 8.17
N LYS A 220 -17.92 28.01 9.44
CA LYS A 220 -17.17 28.73 10.46
C LYS A 220 -17.24 28.00 11.81
N ALA A 221 -16.14 28.06 12.58
CA ALA A 221 -16.05 27.47 13.91
C ALA A 221 -16.58 28.43 14.98
N ASP A 222 -17.90 28.67 15.00
CA ASP A 222 -18.55 29.70 15.82
C ASP A 222 -19.51 29.15 16.89
N GLY A 223 -19.30 27.90 17.34
CA GLY A 223 -19.88 27.46 18.62
C GLY A 223 -19.71 25.97 18.94
N PRO A 224 -19.85 25.59 20.23
CA PRO A 224 -19.59 24.21 20.71
C PRO A 224 -20.73 23.21 20.41
N LYS A 225 -21.87 23.65 19.86
CA LYS A 225 -23.01 22.75 19.57
C LYS A 225 -22.84 22.08 18.21
N ALA A 226 -22.15 20.95 18.20
CA ALA A 226 -22.10 20.06 17.04
C ALA A 226 -23.30 19.10 17.08
N GLU A 227 -24.39 19.48 16.41
CA GLU A 227 -25.54 18.59 16.21
C GLU A 227 -25.20 17.55 15.12
N ASN A 228 -25.71 16.33 15.34
CA ASN A 228 -25.63 15.26 14.35
C ASN A 228 -26.46 15.64 13.13
N LEU A 229 -25.93 15.41 11.92
CA LEU A 229 -26.65 15.72 10.69
C LEU A 229 -27.62 14.58 10.31
N ASP A 230 -28.80 14.97 9.82
CA ASP A 230 -29.80 14.05 9.29
C ASP A 230 -29.35 13.57 7.90
N GLY A 231 -29.18 12.26 7.76
CA GLY A 231 -29.05 11.54 6.50
C GLY A 231 -30.35 10.90 6.05
N PHE A 232 -30.43 10.55 4.76
CA PHE A 232 -31.54 9.83 4.16
C PHE A 232 -31.22 8.33 4.08
N TRP A 233 -32.22 7.48 4.36
CA TRP A 233 -31.99 6.04 4.52
C TRP A 233 -31.37 5.35 3.29
N ILE A 234 -31.64 5.80 2.05
CA ILE A 234 -31.10 5.17 0.83
C ILE A 234 -29.57 5.36 0.72
N PRO A 235 -29.03 6.60 0.66
CA PRO A 235 -27.60 6.83 0.71
C PRO A 235 -26.92 6.19 1.91
N GLU A 236 -27.48 6.33 3.11
CA GLU A 236 -26.85 5.78 4.32
C GLU A 236 -26.83 4.23 4.32
N THR A 237 -27.85 3.58 3.75
CA THR A 237 -27.82 2.12 3.53
C THR A 237 -26.73 1.74 2.54
N MET A 238 -26.60 2.46 1.42
CA MET A 238 -25.58 2.13 0.42
C MET A 238 -24.17 2.41 0.94
N LYS A 239 -23.94 3.50 1.67
CA LYS A 239 -22.66 3.77 2.34
C LYS A 239 -22.27 2.66 3.31
N LEU A 240 -23.23 2.17 4.09
CA LEU A 240 -23.04 1.06 5.00
C LEU A 240 -22.70 -0.26 4.27
N ALA A 241 -23.43 -0.57 3.19
CA ALA A 241 -23.15 -1.71 2.34
C ALA A 241 -21.73 -1.61 1.73
N GLY A 242 -21.39 -0.45 1.17
CA GLY A 242 -20.08 -0.17 0.61
C GLY A 242 -18.97 -0.26 1.66
N ALA A 243 -19.22 0.20 2.89
CA ALA A 243 -18.27 0.12 3.98
C ALA A 243 -17.93 -1.35 4.32
N LEU A 244 -18.95 -2.18 4.52
CA LEU A 244 -18.76 -3.60 4.84
C LEU A 244 -18.03 -4.35 3.72
N GLN A 245 -18.30 -4.03 2.45
CA GLN A 245 -17.63 -4.71 1.34
C GLN A 245 -16.22 -4.18 1.06
N THR A 246 -16.02 -2.87 1.10
CA THR A 246 -14.85 -2.24 0.45
C THR A 246 -13.95 -1.41 1.36
N MET A 247 -14.47 -0.87 2.46
CA MET A 247 -13.67 -0.11 3.42
C MET A 247 -12.73 -1.03 4.19
N PHE A 248 -11.63 -0.48 4.67
CA PHE A 248 -10.77 -1.15 5.63
C PHE A 248 -10.23 -0.18 6.69
N CYS A 249 -10.02 -0.73 7.89
CA CYS A 249 -9.76 -0.03 9.13
C CYS A 249 -8.48 -0.57 9.79
N GLN A 250 -7.48 0.28 9.96
CA GLN A 250 -6.22 -0.07 10.62
C GLN A 250 -5.97 0.86 11.81
N TYR A 251 -5.51 0.30 12.93
CA TYR A 251 -4.99 1.11 14.02
C TYR A 251 -3.55 1.52 13.72
N VAL A 252 -3.26 2.80 13.91
CA VAL A 252 -1.93 3.36 13.72
C VAL A 252 -1.45 3.99 15.03
N LYS A 253 -0.18 3.73 15.36
CA LYS A 253 0.44 4.28 16.57
C LYS A 253 0.75 5.76 16.40
N VAL A 254 0.24 6.59 17.30
CA VAL A 254 0.49 8.03 17.33
C VAL A 254 0.85 8.43 18.76
N GLY A 255 2.14 8.66 19.01
CA GLY A 255 2.66 8.87 20.36
C GLY A 255 2.46 7.63 21.23
N THR A 256 1.76 7.79 22.36
CA THR A 256 1.43 6.70 23.30
C THR A 256 0.07 6.05 23.03
N GLY A 257 -0.72 6.56 22.07
CA GLY A 257 -2.08 6.11 21.77
C GLY A 257 -2.21 5.45 20.41
N LEU A 258 -3.42 4.96 20.14
CA LEU A 258 -3.83 4.40 18.86
C LEU A 258 -4.92 5.26 18.24
N ASP A 259 -4.68 5.69 17.00
CA ASP A 259 -5.69 6.35 16.19
C ASP A 259 -6.24 5.36 15.14
N LEU A 260 -7.49 5.56 14.73
CA LEU A 260 -8.09 4.77 13.66
C LEU A 260 -7.74 5.40 12.31
N LYS A 261 -7.22 4.59 11.40
CA LYS A 261 -7.05 4.95 10.00
C LYS A 261 -8.08 4.20 9.16
N VAL A 262 -8.95 4.96 8.52
CA VAL A 262 -9.98 4.46 7.60
C VAL A 262 -9.51 4.70 6.18
N ASN A 263 -9.56 3.65 5.36
CA ASN A 263 -9.26 3.76 3.95
C ASN A 263 -10.41 3.21 3.11
N VAL A 264 -10.71 3.91 2.01
CA VAL A 264 -11.76 3.53 1.05
C VAL A 264 -11.17 3.58 -0.36
N PRO A 265 -11.11 2.45 -1.08
CA PRO A 265 -10.58 2.41 -2.44
C PRO A 265 -11.46 3.22 -3.39
N GLU A 266 -10.82 3.93 -4.30
CA GLU A 266 -11.47 4.58 -5.43
C GLU A 266 -10.97 3.96 -6.74
N PHE A 267 -11.93 3.60 -7.59
CA PHE A 267 -11.69 2.99 -8.88
C PHE A 267 -11.90 4.01 -10.01
N ASN A 268 -11.32 3.70 -11.18
CA ASN A 268 -11.53 4.48 -12.40
C ASN A 268 -12.63 3.83 -13.24
N GLU A 269 -12.30 2.75 -13.97
CA GLU A 269 -13.25 1.91 -14.69
C GLU A 269 -13.00 0.43 -14.39
N ILE A 270 -13.95 -0.24 -13.74
CA ILE A 270 -13.79 -1.64 -13.30
C ILE A 270 -15.12 -2.38 -13.22
N GLU A 271 -15.11 -3.68 -13.48
CA GLU A 271 -16.27 -4.53 -13.21
C GLU A 271 -16.39 -4.84 -11.72
N TYR A 272 -17.61 -4.79 -11.16
CA TYR A 272 -17.83 -5.01 -9.73
C TYR A 272 -17.31 -6.38 -9.24
N GLN A 273 -17.42 -7.43 -10.05
CA GLN A 273 -16.87 -8.74 -9.70
C GLN A 273 -15.35 -8.73 -9.52
N GLN A 274 -14.64 -7.91 -10.31
CA GLN A 274 -13.19 -7.74 -10.18
C GLN A 274 -12.83 -6.98 -8.89
N VAL A 275 -13.64 -5.98 -8.50
CA VAL A 275 -13.49 -5.29 -7.20
C VAL A 275 -13.54 -6.29 -6.05
N ASN A 276 -14.53 -7.19 -6.04
CA ASN A 276 -14.67 -8.21 -4.99
C ASN A 276 -13.45 -9.14 -4.92
N LYS A 277 -12.96 -9.65 -6.06
CA LYS A 277 -11.79 -10.54 -6.12
C LYS A 277 -10.53 -9.83 -5.62
N LEU A 278 -10.30 -8.63 -6.13
CA LEU A 278 -9.19 -7.76 -5.73
C LEU A 278 -9.19 -7.52 -4.23
N LEU A 279 -10.29 -7.00 -3.66
CA LEU A 279 -10.34 -6.64 -2.24
C LEU A 279 -10.27 -7.87 -1.33
N SER A 280 -10.80 -9.00 -1.77
CA SER A 280 -10.70 -10.26 -1.01
C SER A 280 -9.24 -10.75 -0.88
N SER A 281 -8.42 -10.54 -1.90
CA SER A 281 -6.99 -10.86 -1.84
C SER A 281 -6.20 -9.79 -1.07
N PHE A 282 -6.47 -8.51 -1.34
CA PHE A 282 -5.80 -7.38 -0.70
C PHE A 282 -6.01 -7.35 0.81
N LYS A 283 -7.26 -7.48 1.30
CA LYS A 283 -7.57 -7.40 2.73
C LYS A 283 -6.85 -8.46 3.58
N LYS A 284 -6.50 -9.60 3.00
CA LYS A 284 -5.70 -10.65 3.67
C LYS A 284 -4.25 -10.24 3.93
N THR A 285 -3.77 -9.19 3.25
CA THR A 285 -2.38 -8.70 3.35
C THR A 285 -2.25 -7.49 4.28
N LEU A 286 -3.36 -6.97 4.80
CA LEU A 286 -3.35 -5.79 5.67
C LEU A 286 -2.57 -6.09 6.96
N THR A 287 -1.68 -5.15 7.29
CA THR A 287 -0.87 -5.18 8.51
C THR A 287 -0.91 -3.81 9.16
N SER A 288 -0.98 -3.75 10.49
CA SER A 288 -0.87 -2.48 11.22
C SER A 288 0.60 -2.05 11.26
N ASN A 289 0.82 -0.74 11.18
CA ASN A 289 2.14 -0.13 11.30
C ASN A 289 1.99 1.35 11.72
N SER A 290 3.09 2.08 11.71
CA SER A 290 3.08 3.55 11.85
C SER A 290 2.37 4.24 10.67
N ALA A 291 1.92 5.48 10.91
CA ALA A 291 0.91 6.13 10.07
C ALA A 291 1.35 6.33 8.62
N ILE A 292 2.62 6.67 8.36
CA ILE A 292 3.13 6.91 7.00
C ILE A 292 3.46 5.57 6.33
N LYS A 293 4.08 4.64 7.05
CA LYS A 293 4.34 3.28 6.53
C LYS A 293 3.10 2.56 6.07
N VAL A 294 2.01 2.59 6.85
CA VAL A 294 0.75 1.93 6.47
C VAL A 294 0.27 2.43 5.11
N ASP A 295 0.38 3.74 4.83
CA ASP A 295 -0.01 4.28 3.52
C ASP A 295 0.80 3.67 2.38
N ILE A 296 2.11 3.66 2.55
CA ILE A 296 3.04 3.14 1.55
C ILE A 296 2.77 1.64 1.33
N LEU A 297 2.68 0.86 2.40
CA LEU A 297 2.49 -0.59 2.33
C LEU A 297 1.14 -0.95 1.73
N ASN A 298 0.08 -0.20 2.04
CA ASN A 298 -1.24 -0.41 1.46
C ASN A 298 -1.25 -0.12 -0.05
N VAL A 299 -0.62 0.96 -0.50
CA VAL A 299 -0.49 1.26 -1.95
C VAL A 299 0.24 0.12 -2.67
N LEU A 300 1.40 -0.30 -2.15
CA LEU A 300 2.19 -1.39 -2.74
C LEU A 300 1.41 -2.71 -2.76
N ALA A 301 0.74 -3.07 -1.66
CA ALA A 301 -0.04 -4.30 -1.55
C ALA A 301 -1.28 -4.28 -2.47
N PHE A 302 -1.90 -3.13 -2.69
CA PHE A 302 -3.04 -3.00 -3.59
C PHE A 302 -2.64 -3.10 -5.06
N CYS A 303 -1.52 -2.47 -5.45
CA CYS A 303 -0.94 -2.66 -6.79
C CYS A 303 -0.61 -4.13 -7.04
N LYS A 304 -0.01 -4.80 -6.04
CA LYS A 304 0.28 -6.24 -6.09
C LYS A 304 -0.99 -7.08 -6.27
N ALA A 305 -1.98 -6.86 -5.42
CA ALA A 305 -3.25 -7.57 -5.48
C ALA A 305 -3.95 -7.39 -6.83
N PHE A 306 -3.87 -6.20 -7.44
CA PHE A 306 -4.41 -5.97 -8.78
C PHE A 306 -3.71 -6.80 -9.85
N ILE A 307 -2.38 -6.81 -9.85
CA ILE A 307 -1.59 -7.61 -10.79
C ILE A 307 -1.95 -9.09 -10.65
N GLU A 308 -1.96 -9.61 -9.42
CA GLU A 308 -2.26 -11.02 -9.12
C GLU A 308 -3.69 -11.44 -9.51
N ASN A 309 -4.65 -10.51 -9.54
CA ASN A 309 -6.03 -10.78 -9.94
C ASN A 309 -6.34 -10.39 -11.39
N SER A 310 -5.38 -9.86 -12.13
CA SER A 310 -5.58 -9.50 -13.53
C SER A 310 -5.70 -10.76 -14.41
N PRO A 311 -6.62 -10.78 -15.40
CA PRO A 311 -6.69 -11.87 -16.37
C PRO A 311 -5.37 -12.09 -17.11
N GLU A 312 -4.67 -11.01 -17.47
CA GLU A 312 -3.42 -11.05 -18.21
C GLU A 312 -2.31 -11.81 -17.46
N TYR A 313 -2.31 -11.74 -16.12
CA TYR A 313 -1.42 -12.53 -15.28
C TYR A 313 -1.88 -14.00 -15.18
N ASN A 314 -3.18 -14.25 -15.03
CA ASN A 314 -3.71 -15.58 -14.71
C ASN A 314 -3.96 -16.50 -15.91
N SER A 315 -4.30 -15.95 -17.08
CA SER A 315 -4.71 -16.74 -18.26
C SER A 315 -3.74 -16.69 -19.42
N ASN A 316 -2.60 -16.00 -19.28
CA ASN A 316 -1.55 -15.85 -20.30
C ASN A 316 -2.10 -15.50 -21.70
N SER A 317 -3.24 -14.82 -21.75
CA SER A 317 -4.10 -14.70 -22.94
C SER A 317 -4.21 -13.29 -23.51
N GLY A 318 -3.37 -12.36 -23.05
CA GLY A 318 -3.44 -10.95 -23.43
C GLY A 318 -2.21 -10.47 -24.20
N TRP A 319 -2.43 -9.81 -25.35
CA TRP A 319 -1.46 -8.92 -26.00
C TRP A 319 -1.78 -7.44 -25.71
N ARG A 320 -2.53 -7.16 -24.63
CA ARG A 320 -3.00 -5.82 -24.29
C ARG A 320 -2.11 -5.24 -23.20
N ARG A 321 -1.62 -4.03 -23.41
CA ARG A 321 -0.92 -3.25 -22.38
C ARG A 321 -1.90 -2.88 -21.29
N ILE A 322 -1.63 -3.35 -20.08
CA ILE A 322 -2.38 -3.05 -18.87
C ILE A 322 -1.67 -1.94 -18.14
N LYS A 323 -2.44 -0.89 -17.82
CA LYS A 323 -2.01 0.20 -16.95
C LYS A 323 -2.96 0.20 -15.76
N ILE A 324 -2.44 0.04 -14.55
CA ILE A 324 -3.28 -0.14 -13.36
C ILE A 324 -4.20 1.07 -13.11
N THR A 325 -3.80 2.27 -13.54
CA THR A 325 -4.59 3.51 -13.44
C THR A 325 -5.83 3.55 -14.33
N ASN A 326 -5.95 2.62 -15.28
CA ASN A 326 -7.18 2.51 -16.07
C ASN A 326 -8.33 1.94 -15.23
N SER A 327 -8.02 1.18 -14.18
CA SER A 327 -9.04 0.53 -13.33
C SER A 327 -9.07 1.07 -11.90
N MET A 328 -7.96 1.58 -11.38
CA MET A 328 -7.85 2.03 -9.99
C MET A 328 -7.29 3.45 -9.92
N ASN A 329 -7.72 4.25 -8.95
CA ASN A 329 -7.13 5.56 -8.68
C ASN A 329 -6.28 5.55 -7.41
N GLY A 330 -6.69 4.80 -6.39
CA GLY A 330 -6.06 4.82 -5.07
C GLY A 330 -7.06 4.66 -3.94
N PHE A 331 -6.85 5.36 -2.83
CA PHE A 331 -7.78 5.35 -1.70
C PHE A 331 -7.89 6.72 -1.05
N TYR A 332 -9.09 7.06 -0.59
CA TYR A 332 -9.21 8.04 0.47
C TYR A 332 -8.63 7.45 1.75
N SER A 333 -7.88 8.27 2.49
CA SER A 333 -7.26 7.92 3.76
C SER A 333 -7.61 8.97 4.81
N VAL A 334 -8.30 8.54 5.86
CA VAL A 334 -8.78 9.41 6.94
C VAL A 334 -8.28 8.91 8.28
N ILE A 335 -7.67 9.80 9.04
CA ILE A 335 -7.25 9.54 10.42
C ILE A 335 -8.31 10.10 11.36
N GLN A 336 -8.84 9.23 12.18
CA GLN A 336 -9.76 9.55 13.26
C GLN A 336 -9.04 9.37 14.59
N LYS A 337 -8.79 10.49 15.26
CA LYS A 337 -8.13 10.54 16.56
C LYS A 337 -9.03 9.94 17.63
N ASP A 338 -8.47 9.06 18.44
CA ASP A 338 -9.19 8.51 19.58
C ASP A 338 -9.33 9.56 20.71
N LEU A 339 -10.56 9.81 21.13
CA LEU A 339 -10.92 10.71 22.24
C LEU A 339 -11.67 9.96 23.34
N GLY A 340 -11.50 8.64 23.43
CA GLY A 340 -12.20 7.74 24.35
C GLY A 340 -13.47 7.19 23.71
N GLN A 341 -14.64 7.65 24.15
CA GLN A 341 -15.92 7.12 23.65
C GLN A 341 -16.23 7.51 22.20
N ASN A 342 -15.56 8.53 21.66
CA ASN A 342 -15.77 9.01 20.30
C ASN A 342 -14.44 9.23 19.60
N ARG A 343 -14.47 9.29 18.27
CA ARG A 343 -13.31 9.68 17.46
C ARG A 343 -13.60 10.95 16.69
N ALA A 344 -12.56 11.74 16.46
CA ALA A 344 -12.64 12.95 15.67
C ALA A 344 -11.75 12.83 14.42
N VAL A 345 -12.29 13.17 13.25
CA VAL A 345 -11.50 13.28 12.01
C VAL A 345 -10.48 14.40 12.18
N VAL A 346 -9.19 14.06 12.10
CA VAL A 346 -8.07 15.00 12.22
C VAL A 346 -7.27 15.16 10.93
N ASN A 347 -7.37 14.19 10.03
CA ASN A 347 -6.73 14.26 8.72
C ASN A 347 -7.59 13.53 7.69
N MET A 348 -7.64 14.10 6.48
CA MET A 348 -8.21 13.46 5.31
C MET A 348 -7.28 13.75 4.14
N SER A 349 -6.89 12.71 3.41
CA SER A 349 -6.05 12.80 2.23
C SER A 349 -6.46 11.76 1.20
N PHE A 350 -6.07 11.96 -0.05
CA PHE A 350 -6.17 10.94 -1.09
C PHE A 350 -4.77 10.37 -1.35
N LEU A 351 -4.67 9.05 -1.38
CA LEU A 351 -3.47 8.29 -1.69
C LEU A 351 -3.63 7.70 -3.09
N GLY A 352 -3.00 8.32 -4.07
CA GLY A 352 -2.97 7.81 -5.44
C GLY A 352 -2.13 6.53 -5.55
N ILE A 353 -2.37 5.78 -6.63
CA ILE A 353 -1.46 4.71 -7.05
C ILE A 353 -0.43 5.22 -8.08
N PRO A 354 0.72 4.53 -8.23
CA PRO A 354 1.71 4.92 -9.21
C PRO A 354 1.22 4.81 -10.66
N THR A 355 1.47 5.83 -11.47
CA THR A 355 1.04 5.91 -12.87
C THR A 355 1.97 5.19 -13.83
N PHE A 356 3.14 4.75 -13.36
CA PHE A 356 4.18 4.10 -14.17
C PHE A 356 4.12 2.57 -14.13
N ILE A 357 3.21 1.97 -13.36
CA ILE A 357 3.04 0.51 -13.32
C ILE A 357 2.18 0.08 -14.50
N GLU A 358 2.84 -0.63 -15.41
CA GLU A 358 2.23 -1.18 -16.61
C GLU A 358 2.94 -2.46 -17.05
N TYR A 359 2.18 -3.39 -17.63
CA TYR A 359 2.68 -4.68 -18.08
C TYR A 359 1.83 -5.22 -19.23
N ARG A 360 2.42 -6.10 -20.04
CA ARG A 360 1.78 -6.70 -21.23
C ARG A 360 1.67 -8.22 -21.16
N ASN A 361 2.48 -8.85 -20.31
CA ASN A 361 2.61 -10.29 -20.22
C ASN A 361 2.95 -10.69 -18.77
N VAL A 362 2.98 -12.00 -18.54
CA VAL A 362 3.27 -12.59 -17.23
C VAL A 362 4.68 -12.23 -16.73
N ASP A 363 5.70 -12.23 -17.59
CA ASP A 363 7.09 -11.93 -17.19
C ASP A 363 7.25 -10.48 -16.69
N GLU A 364 6.62 -9.52 -17.37
CA GLU A 364 6.56 -8.11 -16.96
C GLU A 364 5.75 -7.95 -15.65
N ALA A 365 4.67 -8.71 -15.50
CA ALA A 365 3.89 -8.72 -14.26
C ALA A 365 4.69 -9.29 -13.08
N GLU A 366 5.37 -10.43 -13.24
CA GLU A 366 6.24 -11.04 -12.23
C GLU A 366 7.40 -10.13 -11.84
N THR A 367 7.94 -9.42 -12.83
CA THR A 367 8.92 -8.36 -12.61
C THR A 367 8.37 -7.29 -11.67
N TRP A 368 7.18 -6.75 -11.94
CA TRP A 368 6.55 -5.78 -11.05
C TRP A 368 6.25 -6.33 -9.66
N LEU A 369 5.77 -7.57 -9.56
CA LEU A 369 5.55 -8.22 -8.27
C LEU A 369 6.85 -8.30 -7.47
N THR A 370 7.97 -8.60 -8.12
CA THR A 370 9.30 -8.65 -7.48
C THR A 370 9.73 -7.26 -7.01
N ILE A 371 9.56 -6.23 -7.84
CA ILE A 371 9.85 -4.84 -7.48
C ILE A 371 9.00 -4.41 -6.26
N LEU A 372 7.68 -4.60 -6.30
CA LEU A 372 6.75 -4.21 -5.23
C LEU A 372 7.09 -4.92 -3.91
N ASN A 373 7.46 -6.21 -3.95
CA ASN A 373 7.89 -6.95 -2.76
C ASN A 373 9.22 -6.42 -2.20
N GLU A 374 10.20 -6.09 -3.04
CA GLU A 374 11.45 -5.48 -2.60
C GLU A 374 11.20 -4.13 -1.92
N GLN A 375 10.42 -3.26 -2.57
CA GLN A 375 10.06 -1.96 -2.02
C GLN A 375 9.34 -2.10 -0.68
N GLY A 376 8.38 -3.02 -0.58
CA GLY A 376 7.70 -3.31 0.69
C GLY A 376 8.66 -3.76 1.79
N SER A 377 9.66 -4.59 1.46
CA SER A 377 10.69 -5.01 2.41
C SER A 377 11.58 -3.85 2.87
N ILE A 378 11.95 -2.95 1.97
CA ILE A 378 12.74 -1.75 2.29
C ILE A 378 11.97 -0.88 3.27
N ILE A 379 10.71 -0.58 2.97
CA ILE A 379 9.87 0.29 3.80
C ILE A 379 9.64 -0.30 5.19
N LYS A 380 9.42 -1.62 5.29
CA LYS A 380 9.29 -2.29 6.59
C LYS A 380 10.53 -2.08 7.48
N SER A 381 11.73 -2.15 6.89
CA SER A 381 13.01 -2.03 7.61
C SER A 381 13.37 -0.63 8.13
N ILE A 382 12.61 0.42 7.76
CA ILE A 382 12.91 1.80 8.15
C ILE A 382 12.17 2.16 9.43
N GLU A 383 12.76 2.42 10.58
CA GLU A 383 11.97 2.88 11.74
C GLU A 383 11.36 4.28 11.49
N GLU A 384 10.06 4.51 11.75
CA GLU A 384 9.38 5.81 11.51
C GLU A 384 9.60 6.78 12.70
N GLN A 385 10.79 7.39 12.76
CA GLN A 385 11.20 8.30 13.83
C GLN A 385 12.26 9.31 13.36
N GLY A 386 12.22 10.53 13.91
CA GLY A 386 13.17 11.60 13.56
C GLY A 386 13.20 11.86 12.05
N ASP A 387 14.40 11.91 11.48
CA ASP A 387 14.64 12.24 10.07
C ASP A 387 14.02 11.23 9.08
N SER A 388 13.71 10.00 9.50
CA SER A 388 13.11 9.00 8.60
C SER A 388 11.66 9.30 8.24
N ILE A 389 10.99 10.12 9.04
CA ILE A 389 9.63 10.60 8.77
C ILE A 389 9.60 11.33 7.41
N ASP A 390 10.58 12.19 7.15
CA ASP A 390 10.63 12.95 5.89
C ASP A 390 11.03 12.07 4.71
N GLY A 391 11.92 11.09 4.92
CA GLY A 391 12.21 10.05 3.93
C GLY A 391 10.97 9.26 3.51
N LEU A 392 10.21 8.75 4.49
CA LEU A 392 8.98 8.01 4.24
C LEU A 392 7.90 8.90 3.59
N ARG A 393 7.77 10.18 3.99
CA ARG A 393 6.87 11.14 3.32
C ARG A 393 7.23 11.37 1.87
N ALA A 394 8.52 11.48 1.55
CA ALA A 394 8.99 11.59 0.18
C ALA A 394 8.59 10.34 -0.62
N TYR A 395 8.81 9.13 -0.08
CA TYR A 395 8.39 7.91 -0.77
C TYR A 395 6.86 7.78 -0.94
N ARG A 396 6.08 8.13 0.09
CA ARG A 396 4.61 8.20 0.01
C ARG A 396 4.15 9.15 -1.09
N SER A 397 4.75 10.34 -1.16
CA SER A 397 4.41 11.35 -2.16
C SER A 397 4.81 10.91 -3.57
N PHE A 398 5.93 10.20 -3.69
CA PHE A 398 6.34 9.57 -4.94
C PHE A 398 5.32 8.53 -5.42
N LEU A 399 4.89 7.60 -4.56
CA LEU A 399 3.89 6.61 -4.98
C LEU A 399 2.56 7.26 -5.38
N SER A 400 2.11 8.25 -4.61
CA SER A 400 0.83 8.92 -4.84
C SER A 400 0.82 9.87 -6.04
N GLY A 401 1.97 10.48 -6.37
CA GLY A 401 2.07 11.52 -7.41
C GLY A 401 2.90 11.11 -8.63
N SER A 402 3.60 9.97 -8.57
CA SER A 402 4.57 9.53 -9.58
C SER A 402 5.67 10.55 -9.89
N ASP A 403 6.04 11.37 -8.90
CA ASP A 403 7.06 12.42 -9.03
C ASP A 403 8.45 11.91 -8.66
N LEU A 404 9.30 11.77 -9.67
CA LEU A 404 10.69 11.32 -9.52
C LEU A 404 11.51 12.15 -8.52
N ASN A 405 11.22 13.44 -8.34
CA ASN A 405 11.95 14.25 -7.37
C ASN A 405 11.73 13.74 -5.94
N ASN A 406 10.52 13.31 -5.62
CA ASN A 406 10.22 12.68 -4.34
C ASN A 406 10.94 11.33 -4.19
N PHE A 407 11.05 10.54 -5.27
CA PHE A 407 11.86 9.31 -5.23
C PHE A 407 13.34 9.59 -5.01
N PHE A 408 13.88 10.65 -5.60
CA PHE A 408 15.28 11.07 -5.43
C PHE A 408 15.59 11.58 -4.03
N GLN A 409 14.65 12.33 -3.43
CA GLN A 409 14.74 12.72 -2.03
C GLN A 409 14.78 11.47 -1.14
N PHE A 410 13.87 10.52 -1.37
CA PHE A 410 13.88 9.24 -0.66
C PHE A 410 15.18 8.47 -0.87
N SER A 411 15.68 8.36 -2.10
CA SER A 411 16.90 7.60 -2.43
C SER A 411 18.14 8.17 -1.72
N THR A 412 18.25 9.50 -1.68
CA THR A 412 19.34 10.18 -1.00
C THR A 412 19.29 9.98 0.52
N PHE A 413 18.09 10.15 1.09
CA PHE A 413 17.84 9.84 2.49
C PHE A 413 18.18 8.38 2.79
N TYR A 414 17.66 7.45 1.99
CA TYR A 414 17.79 6.02 2.22
C TYR A 414 19.23 5.54 2.09
N ALA A 415 20.01 6.09 1.16
CA ALA A 415 21.45 5.82 1.07
C ALA A 415 22.20 6.16 2.38
N THR A 416 21.80 7.28 3.00
CA THR A 416 22.33 7.73 4.30
C THR A 416 21.86 6.82 5.44
N TYR A 417 20.56 6.54 5.49
CA TYR A 417 19.94 5.62 6.46
C TYR A 417 20.61 4.25 6.41
N LEU A 418 20.65 3.63 5.23
CA LEU A 418 21.27 2.33 4.99
C LEU A 418 22.73 2.30 5.47
N THR A 419 23.51 3.33 5.16
CA THR A 419 24.91 3.44 5.59
C THR A 419 25.06 3.48 7.10
N ARG A 420 24.15 4.16 7.80
CA ARG A 420 24.13 4.22 9.26
C ARG A 420 23.74 2.87 9.86
N GLU A 421 22.68 2.26 9.37
CA GLU A 421 22.17 0.98 9.89
C GLU A 421 23.18 -0.15 9.67
N LEU A 422 23.78 -0.25 8.48
CA LEU A 422 24.82 -1.23 8.20
C LEU A 422 26.10 -1.00 9.03
N ALA A 423 26.43 0.25 9.36
CA ALA A 423 27.54 0.54 10.27
C ALA A 423 27.24 0.10 11.72
N ALA A 424 25.97 0.05 12.10
CA ALA A 424 25.48 -0.52 13.36
C ALA A 424 25.23 -2.03 13.29
N GLU A 425 25.64 -2.70 12.21
CA GLU A 425 25.44 -4.14 11.98
C GLU A 425 23.96 -4.56 11.85
N HIS A 426 23.06 -3.62 11.51
CA HIS A 426 21.64 -3.87 11.24
C HIS A 426 21.43 -4.35 9.79
N TYR A 427 21.86 -5.58 9.49
CA TYR A 427 21.80 -6.16 8.13
C TYR A 427 20.38 -6.53 7.65
N TYR A 428 19.36 -6.40 8.50
CA TYR A 428 17.96 -6.54 8.09
C TYR A 428 17.53 -5.40 7.14
N VAL A 429 18.22 -4.26 7.18
CA VAL A 429 18.05 -3.14 6.24
C VAL A 429 18.78 -3.44 4.94
N LYS A 430 18.05 -3.47 3.82
CA LYS A 430 18.57 -3.97 2.54
C LYS A 430 18.77 -2.87 1.50
N PRO A 431 19.88 -2.88 0.75
CA PRO A 431 20.02 -2.02 -0.43
C PRO A 431 19.03 -2.39 -1.53
N PHE A 432 18.68 -1.41 -2.37
CA PHE A 432 17.98 -1.65 -3.63
C PHE A 432 18.73 -2.65 -4.50
N ASN A 433 18.04 -3.39 -5.37
CA ASN A 433 18.66 -4.17 -6.43
C ASN A 433 18.81 -3.31 -7.69
N THR A 434 20.01 -3.29 -8.29
CA THR A 434 20.27 -2.56 -9.53
C THR A 434 19.40 -3.00 -10.70
N GLU A 435 19.04 -4.28 -10.79
CA GLU A 435 18.19 -4.80 -11.86
C GLU A 435 16.75 -4.28 -11.73
N HIS A 436 16.24 -4.23 -10.50
CA HIS A 436 14.93 -3.67 -10.22
C HIS A 436 14.92 -2.16 -10.44
N LEU A 437 15.99 -1.45 -10.06
CA LEU A 437 16.14 -0.03 -10.39
C LEU A 437 16.16 0.20 -11.91
N ASN A 438 16.84 -0.65 -12.69
CA ASN A 438 16.84 -0.54 -14.15
C ASN A 438 15.43 -0.62 -14.72
N GLN A 439 14.67 -1.65 -14.34
CA GLN A 439 13.29 -1.83 -14.79
C GLN A 439 12.41 -0.66 -14.36
N PHE A 440 12.55 -0.24 -13.10
CA PHE A 440 11.82 0.88 -12.54
C PHE A 440 12.06 2.20 -13.31
N PHE A 441 13.31 2.53 -13.61
CA PHE A 441 13.67 3.73 -14.38
C PHE A 441 13.31 3.60 -15.86
N SER A 442 13.42 2.42 -16.46
CA SER A 442 12.93 2.15 -17.82
C SER A 442 11.43 2.44 -17.93
N SER A 443 10.61 1.95 -17.00
CA SER A 443 9.15 2.18 -17.00
C SER A 443 8.74 3.64 -16.76
N MET A 444 9.60 4.43 -16.13
CA MET A 444 9.39 5.87 -15.93
C MET A 444 10.06 6.74 -17.00
N SER A 445 10.82 6.14 -17.92
CA SER A 445 11.47 6.85 -19.00
C SER A 445 10.41 7.41 -19.96
N THR A 446 10.57 8.68 -20.32
CA THR A 446 9.68 9.36 -21.28
C THR A 446 10.50 9.93 -22.42
N GLU A 447 9.83 10.36 -23.50
CA GLU A 447 10.50 11.05 -24.61
C GLU A 447 11.28 12.29 -24.15
N THR A 448 10.76 12.99 -23.14
CA THR A 448 11.36 14.18 -22.55
C THR A 448 12.44 13.87 -21.50
N LEU A 449 12.33 12.73 -20.83
CA LEU A 449 13.20 12.32 -19.73
C LEU A 449 13.71 10.90 -20.01
N LYS A 450 14.79 10.83 -20.78
CA LYS A 450 15.38 9.57 -21.24
C LYS A 450 16.24 8.92 -20.16
N LEU A 451 15.62 8.29 -19.17
CA LEU A 451 16.33 7.67 -18.05
C LEU A 451 17.16 6.45 -18.49
N GLU A 452 16.71 5.76 -19.53
CA GLU A 452 17.41 4.61 -20.12
C GLU A 452 18.80 4.96 -20.64
N GLU A 453 18.97 6.17 -21.21
CA GLU A 453 20.26 6.64 -21.70
C GLU A 453 21.26 6.86 -20.55
N ILE A 454 20.78 7.18 -19.34
CA ILE A 454 21.63 7.35 -18.15
C ILE A 454 22.05 5.98 -17.61
N ILE A 455 21.10 5.07 -17.41
CA ILE A 455 21.37 3.76 -16.77
C ILE A 455 22.19 2.81 -17.65
N THR A 456 22.22 3.05 -18.97
CA THR A 456 23.03 2.28 -19.93
C THR A 456 24.37 2.95 -20.27
N ASN A 457 24.61 4.18 -19.80
CA ASN A 457 25.87 4.89 -20.07
C ASN A 457 27.04 4.24 -19.31
N PRO A 458 28.14 3.85 -19.99
CA PRO A 458 29.25 3.14 -19.35
C PRO A 458 29.92 3.98 -18.26
N GLY A 459 30.04 5.30 -18.46
CA GLY A 459 30.56 6.21 -17.45
C GLY A 459 29.71 6.26 -16.18
N PHE A 460 28.39 6.41 -16.33
CA PHE A 460 27.46 6.37 -15.20
C PHE A 460 27.54 5.05 -14.43
N ILE A 461 27.52 3.92 -15.14
CA ILE A 461 27.62 2.58 -14.55
C ILE A 461 28.92 2.44 -13.75
N SER A 462 30.04 2.89 -14.31
CA SER A 462 31.36 2.72 -13.68
C SER A 462 31.59 3.65 -12.51
N VAL A 463 31.08 4.89 -12.57
CA VAL A 463 31.06 5.80 -11.41
C VAL A 463 30.17 5.23 -10.31
N ALA A 464 28.95 4.77 -10.61
CA ALA A 464 28.08 4.15 -9.62
C ALA A 464 28.69 2.88 -8.99
N ARG A 465 29.39 2.07 -9.79
CA ARG A 465 30.16 0.90 -9.32
C ARG A 465 31.28 1.32 -8.37
N ALA A 466 32.04 2.36 -8.70
CA ALA A 466 33.10 2.87 -7.85
C ALA A 466 32.54 3.36 -6.49
N ILE A 467 31.43 4.11 -6.52
CA ILE A 467 30.69 4.54 -5.33
C ILE A 467 30.32 3.32 -4.46
N ARG A 468 29.65 2.32 -5.03
CA ARG A 468 29.24 1.08 -4.34
C ARG A 468 30.41 0.34 -3.69
N ASN A 469 31.51 0.23 -4.43
CA ASN A 469 32.73 -0.44 -3.97
C ASN A 469 33.45 0.33 -2.85
N SER A 470 33.19 1.63 -2.70
CA SER A 470 33.74 2.50 -1.66
C SER A 470 32.81 2.70 -0.45
N THR A 471 31.56 2.25 -0.55
CA THR A 471 30.50 2.46 0.45
C THR A 471 29.95 1.11 0.94
N ILE A 472 28.75 0.73 0.49
CA ILE A 472 27.96 -0.38 1.02
C ILE A 472 28.66 -1.74 0.89
N ARG A 473 29.37 -2.01 -0.22
CA ARG A 473 30.02 -3.32 -0.44
C ARG A 473 31.12 -3.60 0.59
N LEU A 474 31.77 -2.55 1.09
CA LEU A 474 32.72 -2.70 2.20
C LEU A 474 32.03 -2.95 3.53
N GLN A 475 30.85 -2.37 3.75
CA GLN A 475 30.14 -2.51 5.02
C GLN A 475 29.64 -3.93 5.26
N PHE A 476 29.33 -4.67 4.19
CA PHE A 476 29.02 -6.11 4.26
C PHE A 476 30.24 -7.00 4.59
N LYS A 477 31.46 -6.46 4.60
CA LYS A 477 32.67 -7.19 5.01
C LYS A 477 33.04 -6.87 6.46
N PRO A 478 33.52 -7.85 7.25
CA PRO A 478 34.05 -7.60 8.58
C PRO A 478 35.17 -6.56 8.54
N LYS A 479 35.24 -5.67 9.54
CA LYS A 479 36.23 -4.57 9.59
C LYS A 479 37.68 -5.06 9.41
N LYS A 480 38.00 -6.26 9.91
CA LYS A 480 39.33 -6.90 9.81
C LYS A 480 39.69 -7.38 8.39
N GLU A 481 38.69 -7.62 7.55
CA GLU A 481 38.84 -8.13 6.18
C GLU A 481 38.69 -7.01 5.12
N ARG A 482 38.47 -5.77 5.56
CA ARG A 482 38.38 -4.61 4.68
C ARG A 482 39.78 -4.18 4.26
N ASN A 483 40.07 -4.30 2.96
CA ASN A 483 41.31 -3.78 2.36
C ASN A 483 41.29 -2.26 2.14
N PHE A 484 40.15 -1.61 2.42
CA PHE A 484 39.89 -0.22 2.07
C PHE A 484 38.98 0.42 3.10
N ASN A 485 39.04 1.75 3.21
CA ASN A 485 38.18 2.51 4.11
C ASN A 485 36.80 2.74 3.50
N VAL A 486 35.77 2.72 4.35
CA VAL A 486 34.40 3.07 3.99
C VAL A 486 34.30 4.58 3.87
N ARG A 487 33.81 5.08 2.74
CA ARG A 487 33.54 6.51 2.54
C ARG A 487 32.13 6.84 3.03
N TYR A 488 32.05 7.59 4.12
CA TYR A 488 30.79 8.09 4.67
C TYR A 488 30.47 9.46 4.06
N GLY A 489 29.20 9.86 4.06
CA GLY A 489 28.77 11.19 3.64
C GLY A 489 28.56 11.41 2.14
N LEU A 490 28.93 10.42 1.32
CA LEU A 490 28.95 10.55 -0.13
C LEU A 490 27.57 10.82 -0.75
N SER A 491 26.48 10.28 -0.18
CA SER A 491 25.11 10.55 -0.61
C SER A 491 24.72 12.03 -0.42
N GLN A 492 25.14 12.65 0.70
CA GLN A 492 24.86 14.05 1.00
C GLN A 492 25.72 15.00 0.16
N GLU A 493 26.96 14.61 -0.12
CA GLU A 493 27.82 15.33 -1.05
C GLU A 493 27.25 15.29 -2.47
N LEU A 494 26.80 14.13 -2.95
CA LEU A 494 26.10 14.02 -4.24
C LEU A 494 24.87 14.93 -4.31
N GLN A 495 24.06 14.98 -3.26
CA GLN A 495 22.91 15.88 -3.19
C GLN A 495 23.32 17.36 -3.23
N THR A 496 24.38 17.72 -2.50
CA THR A 496 24.83 19.11 -2.38
C THR A 496 25.52 19.59 -3.66
N LYS A 497 26.38 18.75 -4.25
CA LYS A 497 27.20 19.05 -5.43
C LYS A 497 26.41 18.92 -6.73
N SER A 498 25.31 18.18 -6.75
CA SER A 498 24.41 18.13 -7.91
C SER A 498 23.54 19.39 -8.11
N LYS A 499 23.77 20.45 -7.33
CA LYS A 499 23.12 21.76 -7.54
C LYS A 499 23.58 22.46 -8.84
N SER A 500 24.79 22.17 -9.31
CA SER A 500 25.32 22.65 -10.58
C SER A 500 26.08 21.52 -11.30
N THR A 501 26.21 21.65 -12.61
CA THR A 501 26.96 20.69 -13.44
C THR A 501 28.44 20.71 -13.10
N ASP A 502 29.02 21.90 -12.95
CA ASP A 502 30.45 22.06 -12.66
C ASP A 502 30.85 21.51 -11.28
N ASP A 503 30.02 21.76 -10.26
CA ASP A 503 30.25 21.22 -8.91
C ASP A 503 30.19 19.69 -8.92
N LEU A 504 29.22 19.11 -9.64
CA LEU A 504 29.08 17.67 -9.75
C LEU A 504 30.24 17.05 -10.54
N ALA A 505 30.63 17.65 -11.66
CA ALA A 505 31.75 17.20 -12.48
C ALA A 505 33.06 17.21 -11.65
N THR A 506 33.33 18.32 -10.96
CA THR A 506 34.52 18.48 -10.12
C THR A 506 34.54 17.43 -9.01
N PHE A 507 33.42 17.28 -8.29
CA PHE A 507 33.30 16.30 -7.22
C PHE A 507 33.53 14.86 -7.70
N ILE A 508 32.91 14.46 -8.82
CA ILE A 508 33.10 13.13 -9.38
C ILE A 508 34.54 12.92 -9.86
N GLY A 509 35.16 13.92 -10.49
CA GLY A 509 36.56 13.85 -10.90
C GLY A 509 37.52 13.63 -9.72
N GLU A 510 37.34 14.40 -8.64
CA GLU A 510 38.11 14.25 -7.39
C GLU A 510 37.87 12.89 -6.74
N PHE A 511 36.61 12.46 -6.67
CA PHE A 511 36.24 11.15 -6.13
C PHE A 511 36.89 10.00 -6.91
N VAL A 512 36.78 10.00 -8.25
CA VAL A 512 37.32 8.96 -9.12
C VAL A 512 38.85 8.94 -9.05
N SER A 513 39.51 10.11 -9.09
CA SER A 513 40.96 10.21 -8.94
C SER A 513 41.44 9.62 -7.61
N SER A 514 40.77 9.98 -6.51
CA SER A 514 41.03 9.42 -5.18
C SER A 514 40.81 7.91 -5.14
N TYR A 515 39.71 7.42 -5.70
CA TYR A 515 39.34 6.00 -5.76
C TYR A 515 40.34 5.17 -6.58
N ASN A 516 40.73 5.66 -7.76
CA ASN A 516 41.69 4.99 -8.64
C ASN A 516 43.08 4.96 -8.00
N THR A 517 43.52 6.05 -7.36
CA THR A 517 44.79 6.11 -6.62
C THR A 517 44.82 5.11 -5.47
N GLU A 518 43.74 5.02 -4.69
CA GLU A 518 43.61 4.05 -3.59
C GLU A 518 43.65 2.60 -4.12
N THR A 519 42.98 2.35 -5.25
CA THR A 519 42.94 1.04 -5.91
C THR A 519 44.31 0.64 -6.46
N ALA A 520 45.02 1.56 -7.11
CA ALA A 520 46.38 1.33 -7.63
C ALA A 520 47.37 1.01 -6.50
N ARG A 521 47.37 1.80 -5.42
CA ARG A 521 48.22 1.55 -4.24
C ARG A 521 47.96 0.20 -3.59
N SER A 522 46.71 -0.23 -3.53
CA SER A 522 46.35 -1.56 -3.02
C SER A 522 46.91 -2.68 -3.92
N ARG A 523 46.83 -2.50 -5.24
CA ARG A 523 47.39 -3.44 -6.22
C ARG A 523 48.92 -3.51 -6.14
N GLU A 524 49.60 -2.37 -6.02
CA GLU A 524 51.06 -2.30 -5.80
C GLU A 524 51.47 -3.07 -4.54
N LYS A 525 50.81 -2.82 -3.40
CA LYS A 525 51.07 -3.55 -2.14
C LYS A 525 50.89 -5.07 -2.24
N LEU A 526 50.04 -5.55 -3.15
CA LEU A 526 49.91 -6.98 -3.41
C LEU A 526 51.06 -7.48 -4.29
N LEU A 527 51.44 -6.74 -5.33
CA LEU A 527 52.57 -7.10 -6.19
C LEU A 527 53.91 -7.06 -5.42
N ASP A 528 54.05 -6.19 -4.42
CA ASP A 528 55.23 -6.20 -3.53
C ASP A 528 55.34 -7.49 -2.69
N LYS A 529 54.23 -8.21 -2.51
CA LYS A 529 54.16 -9.44 -1.71
C LYS A 529 54.23 -10.72 -2.53
N PHE A 530 54.06 -10.63 -3.86
CA PHE A 530 53.98 -11.79 -4.75
C PHE A 530 54.72 -11.51 -6.05
N ASP A 531 55.58 -12.44 -6.49
CA ASP A 531 56.49 -12.26 -7.63
C ASP A 531 55.82 -11.89 -8.98
N SER A 532 54.53 -12.17 -9.12
CA SER A 532 53.74 -11.74 -10.28
C SER A 532 52.24 -11.70 -9.97
N TRP A 533 51.47 -11.02 -10.82
CA TRP A 533 50.00 -11.02 -10.71
C TRP A 533 49.42 -12.45 -10.69
N ASN A 534 49.97 -13.37 -11.50
CA ASN A 534 49.48 -14.75 -11.58
C ASN A 534 49.70 -15.52 -10.28
N ALA A 535 50.77 -15.21 -9.54
CA ALA A 535 51.10 -15.82 -8.25
C ALA A 535 50.20 -15.38 -7.08
N ILE A 536 49.40 -14.32 -7.25
CA ILE A 536 48.48 -13.85 -6.21
C ILE A 536 47.32 -14.86 -6.06
N PRO A 537 46.98 -15.30 -4.84
CA PRO A 537 45.80 -16.13 -4.61
C PRO A 537 44.51 -15.51 -5.16
N ASP A 538 43.66 -16.32 -5.78
CA ASP A 538 42.45 -15.82 -6.45
C ASP A 538 41.49 -15.08 -5.53
N HIS A 539 41.42 -15.45 -4.25
CA HIS A 539 40.60 -14.73 -3.26
C HIS A 539 41.10 -13.30 -3.02
N LEU A 540 42.41 -13.06 -3.08
CA LEU A 540 42.99 -11.71 -2.97
C LEU A 540 42.83 -10.93 -4.27
N LYS A 541 42.96 -11.57 -5.44
CA LYS A 541 42.65 -10.95 -6.74
C LYS A 541 41.19 -10.47 -6.78
N LYS A 542 40.25 -11.33 -6.39
CA LYS A 542 38.80 -11.03 -6.32
C LYS A 542 38.46 -9.95 -5.29
N SER A 543 39.34 -9.71 -4.31
CA SER A 543 39.17 -8.64 -3.31
C SER A 543 39.54 -7.25 -3.84
N GLN A 544 40.26 -7.18 -4.96
CA GLN A 544 40.62 -5.91 -5.59
C GLN A 544 39.43 -5.27 -6.29
N ARG A 545 39.48 -3.94 -6.37
CA ARG A 545 38.48 -3.13 -7.06
C ARG A 545 38.94 -2.89 -8.50
N SER A 546 37.98 -2.75 -9.42
CA SER A 546 38.26 -2.24 -10.77
C SER A 546 38.37 -0.72 -10.70
N ALA A 547 39.37 -0.14 -11.37
CA ALA A 547 39.45 1.30 -11.58
C ALA A 547 38.31 1.77 -12.51
N VAL A 548 38.08 3.08 -12.52
CA VAL A 548 37.28 3.73 -13.57
C VAL A 548 38.23 4.16 -14.68
N GLU A 549 37.98 3.75 -15.91
CA GLU A 549 38.84 4.01 -17.07
C GLU A 549 38.60 5.42 -17.66
N ASP A 550 39.58 5.95 -18.39
CA ASP A 550 39.53 7.33 -18.90
C ASP A 550 38.37 7.56 -19.88
N ASP A 551 38.04 6.55 -20.70
CA ASP A 551 36.90 6.55 -21.61
C ASP A 551 35.56 6.50 -20.85
N GLU A 552 35.49 5.75 -19.75
CA GLU A 552 34.33 5.76 -18.84
C GLU A 552 34.14 7.15 -18.21
N ILE A 553 35.21 7.81 -17.75
CA ILE A 553 35.13 9.18 -17.20
C ILE A 553 34.69 10.17 -18.27
N ALA A 554 35.27 10.10 -19.47
CA ALA A 554 34.87 10.95 -20.59
C ALA A 554 33.39 10.75 -20.95
N SER A 555 32.93 9.49 -20.98
CA SER A 555 31.53 9.15 -21.22
C SER A 555 30.59 9.73 -20.15
N PHE A 556 31.01 9.73 -18.88
CA PHE A 556 30.26 10.34 -17.80
C PHE A 556 30.14 11.86 -17.96
N TYR A 557 31.21 12.56 -18.31
CA TYR A 557 31.14 14.01 -18.54
C TYR A 557 30.31 14.38 -19.77
N MET A 558 30.37 13.58 -20.84
CA MET A 558 29.47 13.76 -21.98
C MET A 558 28.01 13.61 -21.58
N LEU A 559 27.70 12.61 -20.74
CA LEU A 559 26.36 12.44 -20.19
C LEU A 559 25.96 13.65 -19.34
N LEU A 560 26.83 14.12 -18.46
CA LEU A 560 26.52 15.26 -17.58
C LEU A 560 26.27 16.54 -18.38
N ASN A 561 27.05 16.81 -19.42
CA ASN A 561 26.84 17.93 -20.34
C ASN A 561 25.49 17.81 -21.08
N LYS A 562 25.13 16.59 -21.50
CA LYS A 562 23.82 16.35 -22.14
C LYS A 562 22.64 16.66 -21.19
N TYR A 563 22.82 16.42 -19.89
CA TYR A 563 21.83 16.70 -18.84
C TYR A 563 22.20 17.94 -18.01
N GLU A 564 22.87 18.94 -18.61
CA GLU A 564 23.37 20.12 -17.90
C GLU A 564 22.28 20.93 -17.16
N LYS A 565 21.02 20.82 -17.60
CA LYS A 565 19.86 21.48 -16.98
C LYS A 565 19.29 20.69 -15.78
N SER A 566 19.73 19.45 -15.61
CA SER A 566 19.24 18.51 -14.60
C SER A 566 20.39 17.74 -13.91
N PRO A 567 21.47 18.39 -13.42
CA PRO A 567 22.56 17.68 -12.72
C PRO A 567 22.06 16.97 -11.45
N ARG A 568 21.00 17.49 -10.83
CA ARG A 568 20.29 16.85 -9.69
C ARG A 568 19.78 15.45 -10.01
N LEU A 569 19.29 15.24 -11.24
CA LEU A 569 18.85 13.92 -11.70
C LEU A 569 20.01 12.93 -11.67
N ILE A 570 21.14 13.29 -12.28
CA ILE A 570 22.32 12.42 -12.34
C ILE A 570 22.86 12.15 -10.93
N GLY A 571 23.00 13.18 -10.10
CA GLY A 571 23.46 13.03 -8.71
C GLY A 571 22.56 12.12 -7.87
N ALA A 572 21.23 12.27 -8.00
CA ALA A 572 20.28 11.42 -7.29
C ALA A 572 20.25 9.98 -7.80
N MET A 573 20.36 9.77 -9.12
CA MET A 573 20.49 8.42 -9.68
C MET A 573 21.80 7.76 -9.24
N LEU A 574 22.91 8.51 -9.15
CA LEU A 574 24.15 8.00 -8.55
C LEU A 574 23.97 7.63 -7.08
N ALA A 575 23.17 8.37 -6.30
CA ALA A 575 22.85 8.00 -4.92
C ALA A 575 22.01 6.71 -4.85
N ALA A 576 21.03 6.52 -5.75
CA ALA A 576 20.25 5.29 -5.80
C ALA A 576 21.12 4.07 -6.22
N TYR A 577 21.85 4.19 -7.33
CA TYR A 577 22.65 3.09 -7.89
C TYR A 577 23.94 2.83 -7.10
N GLY A 578 24.59 3.87 -6.61
CA GLY A 578 25.82 3.78 -5.84
C GLY A 578 25.63 3.07 -4.50
N PHE A 579 24.42 3.04 -3.97
CA PHE A 579 24.07 2.37 -2.72
C PHE A 579 23.15 1.14 -2.93
N ALA A 580 22.99 0.70 -4.18
CA ALA A 580 22.28 -0.53 -4.54
C ALA A 580 23.22 -1.74 -4.60
N ARG A 581 22.69 -2.96 -4.45
CA ARG A 581 23.41 -4.24 -4.65
C ARG A 581 23.20 -4.80 -6.06
N THR A 582 24.16 -5.61 -6.50
CA THR A 582 24.11 -6.36 -7.76
C THR A 582 23.92 -7.86 -7.50
N LYS A 583 23.53 -8.64 -8.53
CA LYS A 583 23.45 -10.12 -8.44
C LYS A 583 24.75 -10.78 -7.93
N TRP A 584 25.90 -10.20 -8.24
CA TRP A 584 27.21 -10.70 -7.81
C TRP A 584 27.42 -10.57 -6.29
N ASP A 585 26.79 -9.59 -5.66
CA ASP A 585 26.85 -9.39 -4.20
C ASP A 585 26.04 -10.48 -3.44
N ASN A 586 25.09 -11.16 -4.10
CA ASN A 586 24.32 -12.26 -3.48
C ASN A 586 25.15 -13.52 -3.22
N THR A 587 26.27 -13.71 -3.92
CA THR A 587 27.09 -14.93 -3.86
C THR A 587 28.32 -14.80 -2.96
N SER A 588 28.66 -13.58 -2.48
CA SER A 588 29.97 -13.28 -1.91
C SER A 588 29.98 -12.75 -0.47
N GLY A 589 28.85 -12.81 0.26
CA GLY A 589 28.77 -12.38 1.67
C GLY A 589 28.33 -13.50 2.63
N SER A 590 29.28 -14.11 3.36
CA SER A 590 28.98 -15.16 4.35
C SER A 590 28.24 -14.65 5.60
N LYS A 591 27.95 -13.34 5.71
CA LYS A 591 27.05 -12.79 6.74
C LYS A 591 25.70 -12.35 6.20
N ALA A 592 25.52 -12.16 4.88
CA ALA A 592 24.21 -11.78 4.32
C ALA A 592 23.21 -12.94 4.33
N GLN A 593 23.72 -14.18 4.32
CA GLN A 593 22.92 -15.41 4.51
C GLN A 593 22.69 -15.76 5.99
N ASP A 594 23.59 -15.34 6.89
CA ASP A 594 23.43 -15.56 8.34
C ASP A 594 22.64 -14.43 9.02
N ALA A 595 22.75 -13.18 8.56
CA ALA A 595 22.04 -12.02 9.09
C ALA A 595 20.68 -11.76 8.43
N SER A 596 20.24 -12.63 7.51
CA SER A 596 18.79 -12.81 7.28
C SER A 596 18.07 -13.39 8.50
N ASN A 597 18.81 -13.75 9.57
CA ASN A 597 18.37 -14.55 10.71
C ASN A 597 18.60 -13.90 12.09
N GLU A 598 19.01 -12.63 12.18
CA GLU A 598 19.03 -11.84 13.44
C GLU A 598 17.94 -10.76 13.40
N PRO A 599 17.38 -10.38 14.56
CA PRO A 599 15.98 -10.03 14.68
C PRO A 599 15.62 -8.86 13.77
N ASP A 600 14.46 -9.00 13.12
CA ASP A 600 13.59 -7.87 12.88
C ASP A 600 13.31 -7.25 14.27
N ASN A 601 14.25 -6.41 14.74
CA ASN A 601 13.98 -5.36 15.68
C ASN A 601 13.46 -4.17 14.85
N THR A 602 12.49 -4.46 14.01
CA THR A 602 11.46 -3.49 13.70
C THR A 602 10.19 -4.03 14.31
N ASP A 603 9.40 -3.09 14.82
CA ASP A 603 7.98 -3.13 15.15
C ASP A 603 7.16 -4.05 14.22
N ASP A 604 7.40 -5.36 14.28
CA ASP A 604 6.82 -6.36 13.39
C ASP A 604 5.54 -6.84 14.04
N GLY A 605 4.51 -6.00 13.92
CA GLY A 605 3.13 -6.38 14.16
C GLY A 605 2.90 -7.14 15.47
N THR A 606 3.55 -6.74 16.58
CA THR A 606 2.76 -6.74 17.81
C THR A 606 1.56 -5.88 17.45
N GLU A 607 0.37 -6.47 17.45
CA GLU A 607 -0.82 -5.64 17.59
C GLU A 607 -0.51 -4.73 18.77
N VAL A 608 -0.28 -3.45 18.45
CA VAL A 608 0.14 -2.42 19.40
C VAL A 608 -0.71 -2.64 20.63
N GLU A 609 -0.06 -2.84 21.79
CA GLU A 609 -0.72 -3.25 23.04
C GLU A 609 -2.06 -2.53 23.22
N GLU A 610 -3.14 -3.15 22.77
CA GLU A 610 -4.51 -2.78 23.13
C GLU A 610 -4.60 -3.17 24.60
N THR A 611 -4.24 -2.25 25.50
CA THR A 611 -4.79 -2.30 26.86
C THR A 611 -6.28 -2.14 26.68
N ASP A 612 -7.02 -3.25 26.77
CA ASP A 612 -8.46 -3.22 26.95
C ASP A 612 -8.74 -2.31 28.15
N ILE A 613 -9.18 -1.09 27.88
CA ILE A 613 -9.90 -0.33 28.89
C ILE A 613 -11.30 -0.93 28.83
N ASP A 614 -11.56 -1.87 29.74
CA ASP A 614 -12.89 -2.37 30.02
C ASP A 614 -13.84 -1.18 30.21
N PHE A 615 -14.84 -1.07 29.32
CA PHE A 615 -16.02 -0.25 29.52
C PHE A 615 -17.28 -0.98 29.04
#